data_AF-F0GGE3-F1
#
_entry.id   AF-F0GGE3-F1
#
_cell.length_a   1.000
_cell.length_b   1.000
_cell.length_c   1.000
_cell.angle_alpha   90.00
_cell.angle_beta   90.00
_cell.angle_gamma   90.00
#
_symmetry.space_group_name_H-M   'P 1'
#
loop_
_entity.id
_entity.type
_entity.pdbx_description
1 polymer ?
#
loop_
_entity_poly.entity_id
_entity_poly.type
_entity_poly.pdbx_seq_one_letter_code
_entity_poly.pdbx_strand_id
1 'polypeptide(L)'
;PRPLTVNASTLDRHPDIVSRFLARVTDVEGWARDHEHEVLGYLGRETGSGHDWLRLAYGADVHRRLRTDLDDASIAALDDFKRFLVDWHFLPADFDMRAWIDRRAFDGIAALSRDAAR
;
A
#
# COMPACT_ATOMS: atom_id res chain seq x y z
N PRO A 1 3.21 0.62 -8.83
CA PRO A 1 2.77 0.77 -7.41
C PRO A 1 1.88 -0.42 -7.02
N ARG A 2 1.91 -0.88 -5.76
CA ARG A 2 1.06 -1.98 -5.26
C ARG A 2 -0.05 -1.37 -4.39
N PRO A 3 -1.28 -1.18 -4.90
CA PRO A 3 -2.34 -0.55 -4.13
C PRO A 3 -2.82 -1.47 -3.01
N LEU A 4 -3.13 -0.89 -1.85
CA LEU A 4 -3.87 -1.54 -0.77
C LEU A 4 -5.33 -1.13 -0.89
N THR A 5 -6.22 -2.07 -1.21
CA THR A 5 -7.65 -1.80 -1.42
C THR A 5 -8.51 -2.38 -0.31
N VAL A 6 -9.59 -1.68 0.02
CA VAL A 6 -10.62 -2.14 0.97
C VAL A 6 -12.00 -2.02 0.34
N ASN A 7 -12.93 -2.88 0.73
CA ASN A 7 -14.32 -2.75 0.32
C ASN A 7 -14.93 -1.46 0.90
N ALA A 8 -15.60 -0.67 0.06
CA ALA A 8 -16.23 0.59 0.48
C ALA A 8 -17.21 0.41 1.66
N SER A 9 -18.04 -0.63 1.65
CA SER A 9 -18.99 -0.89 2.75
C SER A 9 -18.30 -1.22 4.08
N THR A 10 -17.09 -1.78 4.05
CA THR A 10 -16.29 -2.02 5.25
C THR A 10 -15.73 -0.72 5.79
N LEU A 11 -15.22 0.15 4.91
CA LEU A 11 -14.75 1.48 5.30
C LEU A 11 -15.87 2.33 5.88
N ASP A 12 -17.07 2.28 5.31
CA ASP A 12 -18.22 3.06 5.77
C ASP A 12 -18.76 2.57 7.13
N ARG A 13 -18.83 1.24 7.33
CA ARG A 13 -19.42 0.65 8.54
C ARG A 13 -18.42 0.48 9.69
N HIS A 14 -17.14 0.33 9.37
CA HIS A 14 -16.07 0.03 10.33
C HIS A 14 -14.80 0.86 10.04
N PRO A 15 -14.91 2.20 9.97
CA PRO A 15 -13.76 3.07 9.65
C PRO A 15 -12.64 2.97 10.68
N ASP A 16 -12.97 2.66 11.94
CA ASP A 16 -12.03 2.45 13.03
C ASP A 16 -11.15 1.21 12.79
N ILE A 17 -11.75 0.10 12.35
CA ILE A 17 -11.03 -1.14 12.04
C ILE A 17 -10.08 -0.92 10.87
N VAL A 18 -10.55 -0.24 9.81
CA VAL A 18 -9.70 0.05 8.64
C VAL A 18 -8.52 0.94 9.02
N SER A 19 -8.76 1.99 9.82
CA SER A 19 -7.70 2.89 10.27
C SER A 19 -6.69 2.18 11.17
N ARG A 20 -7.14 1.32 12.09
CA ARG A 20 -6.26 0.51 12.95
C ARG A 20 -5.45 -0.51 12.16
N PHE A 21 -6.05 -1.14 11.15
CA PHE A 21 -5.33 -2.04 10.26
C PHE A 21 -4.25 -1.29 9.47
N LEU A 22 -4.62 -0.16 8.85
CA LEU A 22 -3.68 0.66 8.10
C LEU A 22 -2.53 1.17 8.98
N ALA A 23 -2.81 1.56 10.23
CA ALA A 23 -1.77 1.94 11.20
C ALA A 23 -0.72 0.84 11.38
N ARG A 24 -1.16 -0.42 11.53
CA ARG A 24 -0.24 -1.57 11.64
C ARG A 24 0.56 -1.81 10.37
N VAL A 25 -0.03 -1.57 9.20
CA VAL A 25 0.70 -1.66 7.92
C VAL A 25 1.76 -0.56 7.84
N THR A 26 1.44 0.68 8.22
CA THR A 26 2.39 1.80 8.19
C THR A 26 3.52 1.63 9.21
N ASP A 27 3.29 0.97 10.35
CA ASP A 27 4.34 0.68 11.34
C ASP A 27 5.45 -0.23 10.79
N VAL A 28 5.13 -1.11 9.83
CA VAL A 28 6.08 -2.07 9.26
C VAL A 28 7.24 -1.38 8.54
N GLU A 29 7.00 -0.21 7.93
CA GLU A 29 8.03 0.51 7.17
C GLU A 29 9.25 0.86 8.03
N GLY A 30 9.02 1.34 9.25
CA GLY A 30 10.09 1.71 10.18
C GLY A 30 10.91 0.49 10.59
N TRP A 31 10.23 -0.58 10.98
CA TRP A 31 10.86 -1.84 11.37
C TRP A 31 11.66 -2.46 10.20
N ALA A 32 11.11 -2.49 9.00
CA ALA A 32 11.69 -3.17 7.85
C ALA A 32 13.05 -2.59 7.42
N ARG A 33 13.29 -1.29 7.64
CA ARG A 33 14.56 -0.63 7.30
C ARG A 33 15.78 -1.26 7.98
N ASP A 34 15.59 -1.78 9.19
CA ASP A 34 16.66 -2.36 10.00
C ASP A 34 16.65 -3.90 10.02
N HIS A 35 15.67 -4.53 9.34
CA HIS A 35 15.43 -5.98 9.40
C HIS A 35 15.41 -6.63 8.01
N GLU A 36 16.40 -6.34 7.15
CA GLU A 36 16.48 -6.84 5.77
C GLU A 36 16.31 -8.36 5.67
N HIS A 37 17.06 -9.12 6.46
CA HIS A 37 17.06 -10.58 6.38
C HIS A 37 15.67 -11.16 6.69
N GLU A 38 14.97 -10.59 7.67
CA GLU A 38 13.61 -11.03 8.02
C GLU A 38 12.61 -10.66 6.93
N VAL A 39 12.68 -9.44 6.38
CA VAL A 39 11.85 -9.01 5.26
C VAL A 39 12.01 -9.95 4.07
N LEU A 40 13.25 -10.28 3.69
CA LEU A 40 13.51 -11.24 2.60
C LEU A 40 12.98 -12.63 2.95
N GLY A 41 13.06 -13.04 4.22
CA GLY A 41 12.47 -14.30 4.69
C GLY A 41 10.94 -14.32 4.58
N TYR A 42 10.25 -13.23 4.93
CA TYR A 42 8.80 -13.10 4.76
C TYR A 42 8.40 -13.14 3.28
N LEU A 43 9.06 -12.33 2.45
CA LEU A 43 8.82 -12.30 1.01
C LEU A 43 9.10 -13.66 0.36
N GLY A 44 10.18 -14.34 0.77
CA GLY A 44 10.56 -15.63 0.21
C GLY A 44 9.53 -16.72 0.52
N ARG A 45 8.90 -16.68 1.71
CA ARG A 45 7.78 -17.57 2.04
C ARG A 45 6.52 -17.27 1.23
N GLU A 46 6.24 -15.99 0.96
CA GLU A 46 5.07 -15.57 0.18
C GLU A 46 5.21 -15.92 -1.31
N THR A 47 6.39 -15.69 -1.88
CA THR A 47 6.62 -15.85 -3.33
C THR A 47 7.29 -17.16 -3.72
N GLY A 48 7.69 -17.98 -2.74
CA GLY A 48 8.46 -19.21 -2.98
C GLY A 48 9.85 -18.95 -3.56
N SER A 49 10.42 -17.76 -3.35
CA SER A 49 11.67 -17.32 -3.99
C SER A 49 12.83 -17.24 -2.98
N GLY A 50 14.04 -17.57 -3.44
CA GLY A 50 15.26 -17.33 -2.67
C GLY A 50 15.61 -15.83 -2.59
N HIS A 51 16.40 -15.45 -1.59
CA HIS A 51 16.77 -14.05 -1.33
C HIS A 51 17.45 -13.38 -2.53
N ASP A 52 18.30 -14.08 -3.27
CA ASP A 52 18.99 -13.52 -4.44
C ASP A 52 18.02 -13.16 -5.57
N TRP A 53 17.02 -14.01 -5.80
CA TRP A 53 15.95 -13.74 -6.77
C TRP A 53 15.07 -12.58 -6.33
N LEU A 54 14.80 -12.45 -5.03
CA LEU A 54 14.06 -11.31 -4.49
C LEU A 54 14.82 -9.99 -4.67
N ARG A 55 16.14 -9.97 -4.42
CA ARG A 55 16.96 -8.78 -4.67
C ARG A 55 17.06 -8.43 -6.15
N LEU A 56 17.04 -9.43 -7.03
CA LEU A 56 17.03 -9.19 -8.46
C LEU A 56 15.68 -8.59 -8.91
N ALA A 57 14.56 -9.19 -8.49
CA ALA A 57 13.22 -8.79 -8.92
C ALA A 57 12.77 -7.46 -8.28
N TYR A 58 13.07 -7.27 -7.00
CA TYR A 58 12.61 -6.14 -6.19
C TYR A 58 13.76 -5.25 -5.71
N GLY A 59 14.94 -5.30 -6.34
CA GLY A 59 16.10 -4.49 -5.97
C GLY A 59 16.75 -4.88 -4.62
N ALA A 60 18.03 -4.53 -4.47
CA ALA A 60 18.79 -4.84 -3.25
C ALA A 60 18.17 -4.21 -1.99
N ASP A 61 17.56 -3.04 -2.12
CA ASP A 61 16.98 -2.29 -1.01
C ASP A 61 15.46 -2.50 -0.84
N VAL A 62 14.90 -3.66 -1.23
CA VAL A 62 13.45 -3.93 -1.12
C VAL A 62 12.89 -3.63 0.27
N HIS A 63 13.66 -3.95 1.33
CA HIS A 63 13.32 -3.71 2.72
C HIS A 63 13.12 -2.23 3.09
N ARG A 64 13.63 -1.30 2.26
CA ARG A 64 13.49 0.15 2.45
C ARG A 64 12.36 0.76 1.63
N ARG A 65 11.67 -0.04 0.80
CA ARG A 65 10.68 0.42 -0.18
C ARG A 65 9.27 -0.11 0.13
N LEU A 66 8.98 -0.30 1.42
CA LEU A 66 7.69 -0.78 1.94
C LEU A 66 6.80 0.35 2.47
N ARG A 67 7.12 1.61 2.14
CA ARG A 67 6.33 2.78 2.53
C ARG A 67 4.92 2.68 1.96
N THR A 68 3.92 2.85 2.83
CA THR A 68 2.51 2.90 2.46
C THR A 68 2.01 4.32 2.61
N ASP A 69 1.80 5.00 1.48
CA ASP A 69 1.42 6.41 1.42
C ASP A 69 0.52 6.70 0.22
N LEU A 70 0.26 7.99 -0.01
CA LEU A 70 -0.46 8.52 -1.16
C LEU A 70 0.47 9.39 -2.02
N ASP A 71 1.68 8.89 -2.30
CA ASP A 71 2.67 9.58 -3.13
C ASP A 71 2.13 9.89 -4.53
N ASP A 72 2.27 11.15 -4.96
CA ASP A 72 1.70 11.63 -6.23
C ASP A 72 2.26 10.89 -7.45
N ALA A 73 3.52 10.47 -7.43
CA ALA A 73 4.10 9.70 -8.55
C ALA A 73 3.50 8.29 -8.60
N SER A 74 3.22 7.68 -7.45
CA SER A 74 2.50 6.41 -7.38
C SER A 74 1.05 6.53 -7.87
N ILE A 75 0.35 7.60 -7.53
CA ILE A 75 -1.01 7.87 -8.02
C ILE A 75 -0.99 8.09 -9.54
N ALA A 76 -0.05 8.89 -10.06
CA ALA A 76 0.10 9.11 -11.49
C ALA A 76 0.39 7.81 -12.26
N ALA A 77 1.29 6.96 -11.74
CA ALA A 77 1.59 5.67 -12.36
C ALA A 77 0.38 4.71 -12.37
N LEU A 78 -0.51 4.77 -11.35
CA LEU A 78 -1.78 4.02 -11.38
C LEU A 78 -2.75 4.60 -12.43
N ASP A 79 -2.81 5.92 -12.56
CA ASP A 79 -3.65 6.59 -13.57
C ASP A 79 -3.18 6.24 -14.99
N ASP A 80 -1.88 6.22 -15.25
CA ASP A 80 -1.29 5.82 -16.53
C ASP A 80 -1.62 4.36 -16.87
N PHE A 81 -1.52 3.46 -15.89
CA PHE A 81 -1.88 2.05 -16.09
C PHE A 81 -3.38 1.88 -16.38
N LYS A 82 -4.24 2.62 -15.67
CA LYS A 82 -5.68 2.66 -15.94
C LYS A 82 -5.97 3.15 -17.37
N ARG A 83 -5.34 4.25 -17.82
CA ARG A 83 -5.49 4.77 -19.19
C ARG A 83 -5.09 3.74 -20.23
N PHE A 84 -3.98 3.03 -20.02
CA PHE A 84 -3.60 1.90 -20.87
C PHE A 84 -4.73 0.85 -20.96
N LEU A 85 -5.35 0.48 -19.85
CA LEU A 85 -6.45 -0.49 -19.88
C LEU A 85 -7.70 0.03 -20.62
N VAL A 86 -7.97 1.33 -20.56
CA VAL A 86 -9.07 1.96 -21.33
C VAL A 86 -8.74 1.99 -22.82
N ASP A 87 -7.55 2.43 -23.21
CA ASP A 87 -7.11 2.53 -24.60
C ASP A 87 -7.14 1.17 -25.31
N TRP A 88 -6.84 0.10 -24.57
CA TRP A 88 -6.87 -1.28 -25.06
C TRP A 88 -8.21 -1.98 -24.83
N HIS A 89 -9.25 -1.24 -24.40
CA HIS A 89 -10.62 -1.72 -24.23
C HIS A 89 -10.77 -2.87 -23.21
N PHE A 90 -9.82 -3.02 -22.28
CA PHE A 90 -9.97 -3.90 -21.11
C PHE A 90 -10.91 -3.30 -20.06
N LEU A 91 -10.97 -1.97 -20.00
CA LEU A 91 -11.97 -1.23 -19.23
C LEU A 91 -12.99 -0.58 -20.18
N PRO A 92 -14.29 -0.65 -19.88
CA PRO A 92 -15.33 -0.12 -20.75
C PRO A 92 -15.41 1.41 -20.73
N ALA A 93 -14.89 2.05 -19.69
CA ALA A 93 -14.89 3.50 -19.52
C ALA A 93 -13.76 3.94 -18.58
N ASP A 94 -13.36 5.20 -18.72
CA ASP A 94 -12.43 5.85 -17.82
C ASP A 94 -13.10 6.25 -16.49
N PHE A 95 -12.31 6.44 -15.44
CA PHE A 95 -12.74 6.94 -14.12
C PHE A 95 -11.66 7.80 -13.46
N ASP A 96 -12.06 8.69 -12.55
CA ASP A 96 -11.13 9.54 -11.80
C ASP A 96 -10.38 8.76 -10.71
N MET A 97 -9.07 8.59 -10.91
CA MET A 97 -8.18 7.89 -9.97
C MET A 97 -8.09 8.58 -8.60
N ARG A 98 -8.12 9.93 -8.55
CA ARG A 98 -8.04 10.66 -7.28
C ARG A 98 -9.35 10.58 -6.51
N ALA A 99 -10.49 10.60 -7.20
CA ALA A 99 -11.79 10.39 -6.58
C ALA A 99 -11.98 8.96 -6.07
N TRP A 100 -11.28 7.99 -6.66
CA TRP A 100 -11.31 6.59 -6.21
C TRP A 100 -10.51 6.35 -4.93
N ILE A 101 -9.50 7.17 -4.64
CA ILE A 101 -8.67 7.07 -3.42
C ILE A 101 -9.42 7.69 -2.24
N ASP A 102 -9.67 6.88 -1.22
CA ASP A 102 -10.30 7.32 0.01
C ASP A 102 -9.27 7.62 1.11
N ARG A 103 -9.22 8.88 1.57
CA ARG A 103 -8.28 9.35 2.59
C ARG A 103 -8.72 9.09 4.03
N ARG A 104 -9.98 8.69 4.26
CA ARG A 104 -10.57 8.57 5.62
C ARG A 104 -9.77 7.61 6.51
N ALA A 105 -9.23 6.54 5.93
CA ALA A 105 -8.41 5.58 6.67
C ALA A 105 -7.11 6.21 7.22
N PHE A 106 -6.44 7.05 6.44
CA PHE A 106 -5.23 7.76 6.88
C PHE A 106 -5.56 8.83 7.93
N ASP A 107 -6.64 9.59 7.71
CA ASP A 107 -7.06 10.62 8.66
C ASP A 107 -7.43 10.01 10.03
N GLY A 108 -7.99 8.79 10.03
CA GLY A 108 -8.29 8.02 11.23
C GLY A 108 -7.05 7.57 12.02
N ILE A 109 -5.91 7.31 11.36
CA ILE A 109 -4.63 7.00 12.06
C ILE A 109 -4.21 8.18 12.91
N ALA A 110 -4.25 9.40 12.36
CA ALA A 110 -3.86 10.60 13.09
C ALA A 110 -4.75 10.85 14.32
N ALA A 111 -6.03 10.44 14.27
CA ALA A 111 -6.92 10.50 15.42
C ALA A 111 -6.52 9.49 16.52
N LEU A 112 -6.22 8.25 16.15
CA LEU A 112 -5.76 7.21 17.08
C LEU A 112 -4.49 7.63 17.84
N SER A 113 -3.53 8.25 17.14
CA SER A 113 -2.29 8.75 17.76
C SER A 113 -2.53 9.88 18.76
N ARG A 114 -3.56 10.71 18.57
CA ARG A 114 -3.91 11.79 19.50
C ARG A 114 -4.59 11.27 20.77
N ASP A 115 -5.41 10.23 20.64
CA ASP A 115 -6.10 9.62 21.79
C ASP A 115 -5.12 8.83 22.68
N ALA A 116 -4.11 8.18 22.08
CA ALA A 116 -3.07 7.48 22.85
C ALA A 116 -2.12 8.41 23.63
N ALA A 117 -2.09 9.70 23.30
CA ALA A 117 -1.25 10.71 23.95
C ALA A 117 -1.97 11.48 25.07
N ARG A 118 -3.25 11.16 25.35
CA ARG A 118 -4.06 11.70 26.44
C ARG A 118 -4.14 10.73 27.60
#